data_AF-A0A2N6A968-F1
#
_entry.id   AF-A0A2N6A968-F1
#
_cell.length_a   1.000
_cell.length_b   1.000
_cell.length_c   1.000
_cell.angle_alpha   90.00
_cell.angle_beta   90.00
_cell.angle_gamma   90.00
#
_symmetry.space_group_name_H-M   'P 1'
#
loop_
_entity.id
_entity.type
_entity.pdbx_description
1 polymer ?
#
loop_
_entity_poly.entity_id
_entity_poly.type
_entity_poly.pdbx_seq_one_letter_code
_entity_poly.pdbx_strand_id
1 'polypeptide(L)'
;MDMKSAKVIVGAFIKNDKDELLLLKSEKGNNKYTCPSGHVEFNEKLEDALKREVKKETGLKIHDIEFLGIGEAVKKGKEFKKNEEHHVYINYSARVKNDKVKHSDESSGYKWLKIEEWKKRDDIGVDVVDILDKLSADTYENMYKRALADYQNLLKQNAKEKQDLVKYANEQFLYELLPVYDNLKVSLLHINESSDVNAWAEGIKYVVKQFSQVLEGIGVEEIKTIGEKFNHETMEAMKGRGEIVKKEVRPGYKLNGKVIIAAKVEL
;
A
#
# COMPACT_ATOMS: atom_id res chain seq x y z
N MET A 1 -39.26 37.36 -12.92
CA MET A 1 -38.70 37.01 -11.60
C MET A 1 -37.26 36.60 -11.87
N ASP A 2 -36.29 37.47 -11.60
CA ASP A 2 -34.87 37.14 -11.79
C ASP A 2 -34.52 35.99 -10.84
N MET A 3 -34.32 34.81 -11.42
CA MET A 3 -33.99 33.61 -10.65
C MET A 3 -32.54 33.75 -10.20
N LYS A 4 -32.31 33.95 -8.90
CA LYS A 4 -30.95 33.94 -8.33
C LYS A 4 -30.35 32.55 -8.58
N SER A 5 -29.32 32.45 -9.43
CA SER A 5 -28.62 31.20 -9.73
C SER A 5 -27.16 31.30 -9.32
N ALA A 6 -26.56 30.16 -8.98
CA ALA A 6 -25.12 30.06 -8.79
C ALA A 6 -24.40 30.38 -10.11
N LYS A 7 -23.26 31.08 -10.04
CA LYS A 7 -22.39 31.36 -11.19
C LYS A 7 -21.23 30.38 -11.18
N VAL A 8 -20.97 29.75 -12.31
CA VAL A 8 -19.81 28.87 -12.49
C VAL A 8 -18.59 29.72 -12.83
N ILE A 9 -17.49 29.48 -12.13
CA ILE A 9 -16.21 30.16 -12.30
C ILE A 9 -15.15 29.09 -12.51
N VAL A 10 -14.21 29.33 -13.40
CA VAL A 10 -13.01 28.50 -13.57
C VAL A 10 -11.82 29.21 -12.94
N GLY A 11 -11.03 28.50 -12.14
CA GLY A 11 -9.84 29.02 -11.47
C GLY A 11 -8.59 28.26 -11.91
N ALA A 12 -7.50 28.98 -12.21
CA ALA A 12 -6.26 28.43 -12.74
C ALA A 12 -5.10 28.54 -11.73
N PHE A 13 -4.65 27.43 -11.18
CA PHE A 13 -3.46 27.37 -10.33
C PHE A 13 -2.24 27.04 -11.20
N ILE A 14 -1.61 28.10 -11.72
CA ILE A 14 -0.59 28.01 -12.76
C ILE A 14 0.82 27.94 -12.14
N LYS A 15 1.60 26.93 -12.52
CA LYS A 15 3.00 26.77 -12.13
C LYS A 15 3.96 27.06 -13.30
N ASN A 16 5.09 27.68 -13.00
CA ASN A 16 6.21 27.82 -13.94
C ASN A 16 7.21 26.65 -13.83
N ASP A 17 8.28 26.67 -14.63
CA ASP A 17 9.32 25.63 -14.63
C ASP A 17 10.13 25.55 -13.32
N LYS A 18 10.05 26.57 -12.46
CA LYS A 18 10.67 26.60 -11.13
C LYS A 18 9.75 26.05 -10.03
N ASP A 19 8.58 25.52 -10.41
CA ASP A 19 7.51 25.07 -9.50
C ASP A 19 6.96 26.20 -8.60
N GLU A 20 7.06 27.45 -9.06
CA GLU A 20 6.44 28.60 -8.41
C GLU A 20 5.01 28.76 -8.93
N LEU A 21 4.08 29.07 -8.02
CA LEU A 21 2.66 29.32 -8.30
C LEU A 21 2.41 30.81 -8.54
N LEU A 22 1.71 31.12 -9.63
CA LEU A 22 1.22 32.46 -9.93
C LEU A 22 -0.06 32.77 -9.16
N LEU A 23 -0.06 33.89 -8.43
CA LEU A 23 -1.30 34.54 -7.98
C LEU A 23 -1.29 36.02 -8.38
N LEU A 24 -2.49 36.52 -8.67
CA LEU A 24 -2.76 37.91 -9.05
C LEU A 24 -3.35 38.66 -7.85
N LYS A 25 -2.99 39.94 -7.72
CA LYS A 25 -3.52 40.81 -6.67
C LYS A 25 -4.81 41.48 -7.14
N SER A 26 -5.94 41.08 -6.55
CA SER A 26 -7.26 41.59 -6.94
C SER A 26 -7.52 42.96 -6.31
N GLU A 27 -7.85 43.96 -7.14
CA GLU A 27 -8.32 45.27 -6.64
C GLU A 27 -9.77 45.21 -6.11
N LYS A 28 -10.60 44.32 -6.68
CA LYS A 28 -12.02 44.15 -6.32
C LYS A 28 -12.23 43.25 -5.09
N GLY A 29 -11.23 42.43 -4.72
CA GLY A 29 -11.30 41.40 -3.67
C GLY A 29 -10.51 41.73 -2.40
N ASN A 30 -10.77 42.88 -1.77
CA ASN A 30 -10.09 43.30 -0.53
C ASN A 30 -8.54 43.31 -0.62
N ASN A 31 -7.98 43.55 -1.81
CA ASN A 31 -6.53 43.62 -2.04
C ASN A 31 -5.78 42.28 -1.79
N LYS A 32 -6.49 41.15 -1.85
CA LYS A 32 -5.94 39.80 -1.65
C LYS A 32 -5.39 39.20 -2.95
N TYR A 33 -4.44 38.28 -2.82
CA TYR A 33 -3.93 37.46 -3.90
C TYR A 33 -4.86 36.27 -4.17
N THR A 34 -5.31 36.13 -5.42
CA THR A 34 -6.12 35.00 -5.89
C THR A 34 -5.55 34.41 -7.18
N CYS A 35 -6.03 33.24 -7.58
CA CYS A 35 -5.67 32.64 -8.86
C CYS A 35 -6.33 33.41 -10.02
N PRO A 36 -5.73 33.42 -11.22
CA PRO A 36 -6.45 33.85 -12.42
C PRO A 36 -7.76 33.07 -12.56
N SER A 37 -8.87 33.78 -12.74
CA SER A 37 -10.19 33.15 -12.74
C SER A 37 -11.22 33.95 -13.51
N GLY A 38 -12.30 33.30 -13.95
CA GLY A 38 -13.39 34.03 -14.60
C GLY A 38 -14.62 33.18 -14.87
N HIS A 39 -15.67 33.87 -15.33
CA HIS A 39 -16.97 33.24 -15.55
C HIS A 39 -16.95 32.33 -16.76
N VAL A 40 -17.63 31.19 -16.63
CA VAL A 40 -17.93 30.31 -17.76
C VAL A 40 -19.12 30.89 -18.51
N GLU A 41 -18.96 31.15 -19.81
CA GLU A 41 -20.03 31.64 -20.65
C GLU A 41 -21.01 30.52 -21.03
N PHE A 42 -22.25 30.88 -21.38
CA PHE A 42 -23.23 29.90 -21.84
C PHE A 42 -22.72 29.23 -23.13
N ASN A 43 -22.84 27.89 -23.20
CA ASN A 43 -22.36 27.08 -24.31
C ASN A 43 -20.82 27.05 -24.48
N GLU A 44 -20.07 27.38 -23.43
CA GLU A 44 -18.60 27.29 -23.40
C GLU A 44 -18.13 26.06 -22.59
N LYS A 45 -17.06 25.39 -23.05
CA LYS A 45 -16.41 24.34 -22.27
C LYS A 45 -15.57 24.94 -21.14
N LEU A 46 -15.49 24.25 -20.01
CA LEU A 46 -14.73 24.70 -18.84
C LEU A 46 -13.26 24.99 -19.14
N GLU A 47 -12.58 24.13 -19.89
CA GLU A 47 -11.18 24.37 -20.28
C GLU A 47 -11.00 25.53 -21.27
N ASP A 48 -11.98 25.75 -22.14
CA ASP A 48 -11.92 26.85 -23.11
C ASP A 48 -12.11 28.19 -22.37
N ALA A 49 -13.05 28.24 -21.42
CA ALA A 49 -13.22 29.34 -20.49
C ALA A 49 -11.92 29.59 -19.68
N LEU A 50 -11.30 28.53 -19.14
CA LEU A 50 -10.07 28.62 -18.37
C LEU A 50 -8.94 29.24 -19.20
N LYS A 51 -8.73 28.74 -20.42
CA LYS A 51 -7.71 29.28 -21.34
C LYS A 51 -8.01 30.72 -21.74
N ARG A 52 -9.27 31.07 -21.99
CA ARG A 52 -9.71 32.43 -22.35
C ARG A 52 -9.45 33.41 -21.21
N GLU A 53 -9.90 33.09 -20.00
CA GLU A 53 -9.76 33.96 -18.83
C GLU A 53 -8.30 34.12 -18.41
N VAL A 54 -7.53 33.02 -18.36
CA VAL A 54 -6.08 33.10 -18.10
C VAL A 54 -5.39 33.99 -19.12
N LYS A 55 -5.67 33.81 -20.42
CA LYS A 55 -5.07 34.64 -21.48
C LYS A 55 -5.49 36.11 -21.36
N LYS A 56 -6.75 36.39 -20.98
CA LYS A 56 -7.27 37.75 -20.77
C LYS A 56 -6.57 38.44 -19.60
N GLU A 57 -6.49 37.77 -18.45
CA GLU A 57 -5.98 38.38 -17.21
C GLU A 57 -4.45 38.46 -17.17
N THR A 58 -3.76 37.50 -17.80
CA THR A 58 -2.30 37.33 -17.65
C THR A 58 -1.52 37.34 -18.96
N GLY A 59 -2.20 37.21 -20.10
CA GLY A 59 -1.54 37.01 -21.40
C GLY A 59 -0.87 35.64 -21.60
N LEU A 60 -0.92 34.75 -20.61
CA LEU A 60 -0.25 33.47 -20.64
C LEU A 60 -0.99 32.43 -21.50
N LYS A 61 -0.23 31.45 -22.00
CA LYS A 61 -0.76 30.24 -22.64
C LYS A 61 -0.44 29.04 -21.77
N ILE A 62 -1.47 28.44 -21.21
CA ILE A 62 -1.36 27.29 -20.31
C ILE A 62 -1.44 25.95 -21.04
N HIS A 63 -0.77 24.93 -20.50
CA HIS A 63 -0.83 23.53 -20.92
C HIS A 63 -0.81 22.62 -19.69
N ASP A 64 -0.87 21.30 -19.90
CA ASP A 64 -0.93 20.27 -18.84
C ASP A 64 -2.00 20.60 -17.79
N ILE A 65 -3.22 20.83 -18.29
CA ILE A 65 -4.37 21.24 -17.49
C ILE A 65 -4.94 20.01 -16.81
N GLU A 66 -4.96 20.01 -15.48
CA GLU A 66 -5.52 18.92 -14.68
C GLU A 66 -6.59 19.45 -13.74
N PHE A 67 -7.68 18.71 -13.59
CA PHE A 67 -8.75 19.06 -12.66
C PHE A 67 -8.25 18.94 -11.21
N LEU A 68 -8.41 20.01 -10.44
CA LEU A 68 -7.90 20.11 -9.07
C LEU A 68 -8.99 19.96 -8.02
N GLY A 69 -10.23 20.34 -8.36
CA GLY A 69 -11.39 20.16 -7.48
C GLY A 69 -12.43 21.25 -7.62
N ILE A 70 -13.49 21.11 -6.82
CA ILE A 70 -14.58 22.10 -6.72
C ILE A 70 -14.42 22.88 -5.42
N GLY A 71 -14.65 24.19 -5.49
CA GLY A 71 -14.80 25.07 -4.34
C GLY A 71 -16.10 25.88 -4.44
N GLU A 72 -16.57 26.41 -3.33
CA GLU A 72 -17.76 27.26 -3.29
C GLU A 72 -17.47 28.54 -2.50
N ALA A 73 -18.01 29.65 -2.98
CA ALA A 73 -17.99 30.92 -2.24
C ALA A 73 -19.42 31.47 -2.19
N VAL A 74 -19.96 31.56 -0.99
CA VAL A 74 -21.31 32.07 -0.73
C VAL A 74 -21.20 33.37 0.05
N LYS A 75 -21.49 34.51 -0.61
CA LYS A 75 -21.64 35.81 0.06
C LYS A 75 -23.11 36.03 0.37
N LYS A 76 -23.46 36.00 1.66
CA LYS A 76 -24.78 36.40 2.14
C LYS A 76 -24.80 37.93 2.30
N GLY A 77 -25.72 38.60 1.62
CA GLY A 77 -25.95 40.04 1.83
C GLY A 77 -26.48 40.33 3.23
N LYS A 78 -26.35 41.58 3.72
CA LYS A 78 -27.11 42.01 4.91
C LYS A 78 -28.60 42.03 4.58
N GLU A 79 -29.41 41.72 5.59
CA GLU A 79 -30.87 41.55 5.52
C GLU A 79 -31.53 42.49 4.49
N PHE A 80 -32.05 41.88 3.42
CA PHE A 80 -32.95 42.47 2.43
C PHE A 80 -32.42 43.49 1.39
N LYS A 81 -31.16 43.44 0.88
CA LYS A 81 -30.81 44.05 -0.45
C LYS A 81 -29.68 43.35 -1.27
N LYS A 82 -29.98 43.19 -2.57
CA LYS A 82 -29.20 43.21 -3.84
C LYS A 82 -27.81 42.54 -4.07
N ASN A 83 -27.10 41.98 -3.09
CA ASN A 83 -25.72 41.48 -3.31
C ASN A 83 -25.45 40.04 -2.81
N GLU A 84 -26.40 39.13 -2.93
CA GLU A 84 -26.13 37.69 -2.69
C GLU A 84 -25.41 37.10 -3.91
N GLU A 85 -24.20 36.61 -3.70
CA GLU A 85 -23.40 35.94 -4.73
C GLU A 85 -23.13 34.49 -4.29
N HIS A 86 -23.45 33.54 -5.16
CA HIS A 86 -23.04 32.15 -4.99
C HIS A 86 -22.19 31.78 -6.21
N HIS A 87 -20.90 31.56 -5.97
CA HIS A 87 -19.96 31.13 -6.98
C HIS A 87 -19.55 29.68 -6.73
N VAL A 88 -19.60 28.87 -7.78
CA VAL A 88 -19.07 27.50 -7.82
C VAL A 88 -17.79 27.54 -8.64
N TYR A 89 -16.65 27.34 -7.98
CA TYR A 89 -15.34 27.32 -8.59
C TYR A 89 -15.00 25.91 -9.05
N ILE A 90 -14.72 25.76 -10.34
CA ILE A 90 -14.10 24.56 -10.93
C ILE A 90 -12.62 24.88 -11.10
N ASN A 91 -11.80 24.35 -10.21
CA ASN A 91 -10.38 24.68 -10.14
C ASN A 91 -9.55 23.66 -10.91
N TYR A 92 -8.53 24.18 -11.60
CA TYR A 92 -7.58 23.40 -12.37
C TYR A 92 -6.15 23.79 -12.00
N SER A 93 -5.24 22.83 -12.03
CA SER A 93 -3.81 23.12 -12.08
C SER A 93 -3.37 23.21 -13.55
N ALA A 94 -2.35 24.01 -13.83
CA ALA A 94 -1.79 24.11 -15.18
C ALA A 94 -0.32 24.54 -15.14
N ARG A 95 0.36 24.39 -16.29
CA ARG A 95 1.76 24.81 -16.49
C ARG A 95 1.88 25.89 -17.56
N VAL A 96 2.99 26.64 -17.50
CA VAL A 96 3.36 27.64 -18.50
C VAL A 96 4.83 27.51 -18.87
N LYS A 97 5.15 27.68 -20.17
CA LYS A 97 6.55 27.72 -20.66
C LYS A 97 7.19 29.11 -20.62
N ASN A 98 6.38 30.17 -20.58
CA ASN A 98 6.82 31.56 -20.54
C ASN A 98 6.08 32.26 -19.41
N ASP A 99 6.80 32.67 -18.39
CA ASP A 99 6.27 33.23 -17.14
C ASP A 99 6.07 34.75 -17.17
N LYS A 100 6.23 35.38 -18.34
CA LYS A 100 6.00 36.82 -18.54
C LYS A 100 4.52 37.14 -18.60
N VAL A 101 3.97 37.53 -17.45
CA VAL A 101 2.61 38.05 -17.31
C VAL A 101 2.49 39.41 -17.98
N LYS A 102 1.50 39.57 -18.86
CA LYS A 102 1.08 40.88 -19.39
C LYS A 102 0.02 41.46 -18.45
N HIS A 103 0.21 42.72 -18.08
CA HIS A 103 -0.69 43.41 -17.16
C HIS A 103 -2.07 43.58 -17.82
N SER A 104 -3.13 43.26 -17.08
CA SER A 104 -4.51 43.57 -17.41
C SER A 104 -5.03 44.65 -16.47
N ASP A 105 -6.01 45.45 -16.93
CA ASP A 105 -6.62 46.56 -16.16
C ASP A 105 -7.34 46.10 -14.87
N GLU A 106 -7.47 44.78 -14.63
CA GLU A 106 -8.22 44.22 -13.50
C GLU A 106 -7.32 43.73 -12.32
N SER A 107 -6.00 43.83 -12.46
CA SER A 107 -5.03 43.38 -11.45
C SER A 107 -4.04 44.49 -11.07
N SER A 108 -3.79 44.69 -9.76
CA SER A 108 -2.81 45.68 -9.27
C SER A 108 -1.38 45.13 -9.22
N GLY A 109 -1.18 43.84 -9.54
CA GLY A 109 0.11 43.17 -9.52
C GLY A 109 -0.01 41.64 -9.54
N TYR A 110 1.12 40.96 -9.64
CA TYR A 110 1.20 39.49 -9.59
C TYR A 110 2.48 39.05 -8.89
N LYS A 111 2.50 37.80 -8.42
CA LYS A 111 3.70 37.17 -7.87
C LYS A 111 3.79 35.70 -8.27
N TRP A 112 5.02 35.26 -8.52
CA TRP A 112 5.40 33.86 -8.59
C TRP A 112 6.10 33.52 -7.28
N LEU A 113 5.55 32.59 -6.50
CA LEU A 113 6.17 32.11 -5.26
C LEU A 113 5.94 30.62 -5.09
N LYS A 114 6.80 29.94 -4.33
CA LYS A 114 6.55 28.53 -3.96
C LYS A 114 5.30 28.42 -3.09
N ILE A 115 4.61 27.27 -3.16
CA ILE A 115 3.40 27.01 -2.37
C ILE A 115 3.65 27.24 -0.87
N GLU A 116 4.79 26.78 -0.34
CA GLU A 116 5.17 26.96 1.07
C GLU A 116 5.38 28.43 1.49
N GLU A 117 5.71 29.30 0.53
CA GLU A 117 5.82 30.73 0.77
C GLU A 117 4.45 31.39 0.74
N TRP A 118 3.56 30.94 -0.16
CA TRP A 118 2.16 31.39 -0.19
C TRP A 118 1.42 31.05 1.10
N LYS A 119 1.61 29.84 1.65
CA LYS A 119 0.99 29.41 2.91
C LYS A 119 1.35 30.28 4.13
N LYS A 120 2.46 31.00 4.08
CA LYS A 120 2.92 31.89 5.17
C LYS A 120 2.30 33.29 5.11
N ARG A 121 1.54 33.60 4.06
CA ARG A 121 0.95 34.91 3.84
C ARG A 121 -0.49 34.96 4.34
N ASP A 122 -0.88 36.11 4.87
CA ASP A 122 -2.24 36.43 5.33
C ASP A 122 -3.06 37.18 4.26
N ASP A 123 -2.41 37.69 3.23
CA ASP A 123 -3.00 38.44 2.13
C ASP A 123 -3.47 37.59 0.94
N ILE A 124 -3.77 36.30 1.17
CA ILE A 124 -4.34 35.39 0.17
C ILE A 124 -5.87 35.24 0.32
N GLY A 125 -6.53 34.98 -0.80
CA GLY A 125 -7.96 34.64 -0.88
C GLY A 125 -8.28 33.37 -0.10
N VAL A 126 -9.44 33.32 0.54
CA VAL A 126 -9.88 32.13 1.31
C VAL A 126 -10.05 30.92 0.37
N ASP A 127 -10.55 31.19 -0.84
CA ASP A 127 -10.66 30.27 -1.97
C ASP A 127 -9.32 29.66 -2.41
N VAL A 128 -8.21 30.35 -2.15
CA VAL A 128 -6.86 29.86 -2.48
C VAL A 128 -6.28 28.99 -1.37
N VAL A 129 -6.51 29.32 -0.10
CA VAL A 129 -5.94 28.58 1.06
C VAL A 129 -6.26 27.09 0.98
N ASP A 130 -7.53 26.75 0.79
CA ASP A 130 -8.00 25.36 0.72
C ASP A 130 -7.37 24.59 -0.45
N ILE A 131 -7.04 25.29 -1.54
CA ILE A 131 -6.45 24.69 -2.72
C ILE A 131 -4.93 24.53 -2.58
N LEU A 132 -4.24 25.44 -1.88
CA LEU A 132 -2.80 25.32 -1.61
C LEU A 132 -2.48 24.03 -0.85
N ASP A 133 -3.35 23.63 0.08
CA ASP A 133 -3.18 22.37 0.79
C ASP A 133 -3.30 21.17 -0.16
N LYS A 134 -4.30 21.15 -1.05
CA LYS A 134 -4.46 20.10 -2.07
C LYS A 134 -3.26 20.02 -3.02
N LEU A 135 -2.72 21.17 -3.43
CA LEU A 135 -1.53 21.23 -4.28
C LEU A 135 -0.25 20.76 -3.59
N SER A 136 -0.21 20.78 -2.25
CA SER A 136 0.93 20.34 -1.44
C SER A 136 0.86 18.88 -0.98
N ALA A 137 -0.35 18.35 -0.74
CA ALA A 137 -0.58 17.09 -0.06
C ALA A 137 -0.43 15.85 -0.97
N ASP A 138 -0.76 15.97 -2.26
CA ASP A 138 -0.76 14.86 -3.22
C ASP A 138 0.12 15.15 -4.42
N THR A 139 1.44 15.29 -4.20
CA THR A 139 2.35 15.25 -5.34
C THR A 139 2.36 13.82 -5.91
N TYR A 140 2.24 13.70 -7.23
CA TYR A 140 2.41 12.42 -7.95
C TYR A 140 3.69 11.69 -7.52
N GLU A 141 4.73 12.45 -7.18
CA GLU A 141 5.98 11.92 -6.66
C GLU A 141 5.80 11.13 -5.35
N ASN A 142 5.01 11.64 -4.40
CA ASN A 142 4.76 10.96 -3.13
C ASN A 142 3.89 9.72 -3.30
N MET A 143 2.88 9.76 -4.17
CA MET A 143 2.07 8.59 -4.51
C MET A 143 2.91 7.53 -5.23
N TYR A 144 3.75 7.94 -6.18
CA TYR A 144 4.66 7.07 -6.91
C TYR A 144 5.68 6.41 -5.97
N LYS A 145 6.30 7.16 -5.06
CA LYS A 145 7.23 6.61 -4.06
C LYS A 145 6.56 5.58 -3.15
N ARG A 146 5.32 5.84 -2.71
CA ARG A 146 4.54 4.87 -1.91
C ARG A 146 4.25 3.60 -2.73
N ALA A 147 3.69 3.74 -3.93
CA ALA A 147 3.40 2.61 -4.81
C ALA A 147 4.64 1.78 -5.14
N LEU A 148 5.79 2.43 -5.37
CA LEU A 148 7.06 1.75 -5.61
C LEU A 148 7.54 0.97 -4.38
N ALA A 149 7.42 1.54 -3.19
CA ALA A 149 7.77 0.86 -1.94
C ALA A 149 6.86 -0.35 -1.69
N ASP A 150 5.54 -0.19 -1.89
CA ASP A 150 4.58 -1.29 -1.76
C ASP A 150 4.87 -2.42 -2.74
N TYR A 151 5.21 -2.09 -3.99
CA TYR A 151 5.61 -3.08 -5.00
C TYR A 151 6.89 -3.82 -4.61
N GLN A 152 7.90 -3.12 -4.08
CA GLN A 152 9.13 -3.75 -3.61
C GLN A 152 8.87 -4.69 -2.42
N ASN A 153 8.00 -4.32 -1.51
CA ASN A 153 7.60 -5.16 -0.38
C ASN A 153 6.85 -6.41 -0.86
N LEU A 154 5.92 -6.24 -1.82
CA LEU A 154 5.20 -7.36 -2.45
C LEU A 154 6.14 -8.34 -3.14
N LEU A 155 7.13 -7.86 -3.90
CA LEU A 155 8.11 -8.74 -4.55
C LEU A 155 8.92 -9.56 -3.53
N LYS A 156 9.36 -8.93 -2.43
CA LYS A 156 10.06 -9.64 -1.35
C LYS A 156 9.17 -10.69 -0.69
N GLN A 157 7.90 -10.35 -0.44
CA GLN A 157 6.93 -11.26 0.14
C GLN A 157 6.67 -12.46 -0.78
N ASN A 158 6.38 -12.21 -2.07
CA ASN A 158 6.14 -13.27 -3.06
C ASN A 158 7.34 -14.22 -3.21
N ALA A 159 8.57 -13.69 -3.17
CA ALA A 159 9.77 -14.51 -3.23
C ALA A 159 9.87 -15.46 -2.02
N LYS A 160 9.57 -14.95 -0.81
CA LYS A 160 9.55 -15.75 0.42
C LYS A 160 8.45 -16.80 0.38
N GLU A 161 7.23 -16.43 0.00
CA GLU A 161 6.09 -17.36 -0.11
C GLU A 161 6.38 -18.48 -1.11
N LYS A 162 6.98 -18.16 -2.26
CA LYS A 162 7.39 -19.17 -3.25
C LYS A 162 8.46 -20.11 -2.69
N GLN A 163 9.43 -19.59 -1.94
CA GLN A 163 10.45 -20.42 -1.29
C GLN A 163 9.82 -21.33 -0.24
N ASP A 164 8.92 -20.82 0.59
CA ASP A 164 8.20 -21.60 1.60
C ASP A 164 7.32 -22.68 0.97
N LEU A 165 6.62 -22.36 -0.13
CA LEU A 165 5.82 -23.33 -0.87
C LEU A 165 6.67 -24.50 -1.36
N VAL A 166 7.85 -24.25 -1.94
CA VAL A 166 8.76 -25.32 -2.36
C VAL A 166 9.27 -26.12 -1.16
N LYS A 167 9.65 -25.43 -0.08
CA LYS A 167 10.22 -26.02 1.13
C LYS A 167 9.24 -26.96 1.85
N TYR A 168 7.94 -26.69 1.76
CA TYR A 168 6.88 -27.45 2.45
C TYR A 168 5.87 -28.13 1.51
N ALA A 169 6.15 -28.20 0.20
CA ALA A 169 5.26 -28.81 -0.78
C ALA A 169 4.88 -30.27 -0.46
N ASN A 170 5.81 -31.01 0.15
CA ASN A 170 5.63 -32.42 0.49
C ASN A 170 5.04 -32.64 1.89
N GLU A 171 4.67 -31.59 2.64
CA GLU A 171 4.20 -31.69 4.03
C GLU A 171 3.02 -32.65 4.17
N GLN A 172 1.97 -32.48 3.35
CA GLN A 172 0.79 -33.35 3.40
C GLN A 172 1.11 -34.81 3.05
N PHE A 173 1.93 -35.01 2.01
CA PHE A 173 2.34 -36.36 1.60
C PHE A 173 3.15 -37.05 2.71
N LEU A 174 4.07 -36.33 3.35
CA LEU A 174 4.87 -36.86 4.46
C LEU A 174 4.02 -37.16 5.68
N TYR A 175 3.01 -36.34 5.98
CA TYR A 175 2.08 -36.59 7.08
C TYR A 175 1.40 -37.96 6.96
N GLU A 176 1.07 -38.38 5.74
CA GLU A 176 0.44 -39.67 5.45
C GLU A 176 1.46 -40.81 5.31
N LEU A 177 2.66 -40.54 4.77
CA LEU A 177 3.70 -41.53 4.53
C LEU A 177 4.43 -41.97 5.81
N LEU A 178 4.73 -41.04 6.72
CA LEU A 178 5.57 -41.30 7.90
C LEU A 178 4.98 -42.37 8.84
N PRO A 179 3.67 -42.41 9.13
CA PRO A 179 3.08 -43.52 9.89
C PRO A 179 3.27 -44.90 9.25
N VAL A 180 3.33 -44.98 7.91
CA VAL A 180 3.60 -46.23 7.19
C VAL A 180 5.06 -46.64 7.39
N TYR A 181 5.98 -45.67 7.30
CA TYR A 181 7.39 -45.88 7.61
C TYR A 181 7.60 -46.33 9.06
N ASP A 182 6.86 -45.78 10.02
CA ASP A 182 6.89 -46.21 11.42
C ASP A 182 6.45 -47.65 11.61
N ASN A 183 5.36 -48.06 10.95
CA ASN A 183 4.92 -49.46 10.99
C ASN A 183 5.99 -50.41 10.40
N LEU A 184 6.69 -49.98 9.34
CA LEU A 184 7.82 -50.72 8.79
C LEU A 184 8.97 -50.84 9.81
N LYS A 185 9.31 -49.77 10.53
CA LYS A 185 10.29 -49.81 11.64
C LYS A 185 9.87 -50.80 12.74
N VAL A 186 8.61 -50.79 13.16
CA VAL A 186 8.10 -51.68 14.20
C VAL A 186 8.14 -53.15 13.77
N SER A 187 7.87 -53.45 12.49
CA SER A 187 7.92 -54.82 11.98
C SER A 187 9.30 -55.49 12.14
N LEU A 188 10.39 -54.71 12.14
CA LEU A 188 11.74 -55.21 12.40
C LEU A 188 11.97 -55.66 13.85
N LEU A 189 11.22 -55.12 14.83
CA LEU A 189 11.39 -55.46 16.24
C LEU A 189 10.83 -56.84 16.61
N HIS A 190 10.00 -57.44 15.74
CA HIS A 190 9.31 -58.70 15.98
C HIS A 190 9.89 -59.89 15.19
N ILE A 191 11.07 -59.72 14.59
CA ILE A 191 11.76 -60.79 13.86
C ILE A 191 12.50 -61.68 14.87
N ASN A 192 12.08 -62.94 15.00
CA ASN A 192 12.74 -63.94 15.84
C ASN A 192 14.12 -64.34 15.28
N GLU A 193 15.11 -64.51 16.16
CA GLU A 193 16.48 -64.96 15.85
C GLU A 193 16.56 -66.46 15.45
N SER A 194 15.65 -66.95 14.62
CA SER A 194 15.78 -68.28 14.02
C SER A 194 16.62 -68.21 12.74
N SER A 195 17.49 -69.20 12.56
CA SER A 195 18.62 -69.22 11.60
C SER A 195 18.26 -68.95 10.14
N ASP A 196 17.04 -69.31 9.70
CA ASP A 196 16.57 -69.15 8.32
C ASP A 196 15.92 -67.77 8.02
N VAL A 197 15.69 -66.94 9.05
CA VAL A 197 14.99 -65.63 8.93
C VAL A 197 15.98 -64.46 8.79
N ASN A 198 17.28 -64.68 8.99
CA ASN A 198 18.30 -63.63 9.08
C ASN A 198 18.52 -62.84 7.76
N ALA A 199 18.59 -63.50 6.61
CA ALA A 199 18.89 -62.81 5.34
C ALA A 199 17.77 -61.83 4.91
N TRP A 200 16.51 -62.19 5.18
CA TRP A 200 15.36 -61.33 4.90
C TRP A 200 15.29 -60.15 5.86
N ALA A 201 15.58 -60.38 7.15
CA ALA A 201 15.63 -59.34 8.17
C ALA A 201 16.71 -58.29 7.88
N GLU A 202 17.90 -58.72 7.43
CA GLU A 202 18.97 -57.83 6.98
C GLU A 202 18.55 -56.98 5.77
N GLY A 203 17.83 -57.58 4.82
CA GLY A 203 17.28 -56.86 3.65
C GLY A 203 16.32 -55.74 4.05
N ILE A 204 15.37 -56.00 4.95
CA ILE A 204 14.43 -54.97 5.43
C ILE A 204 15.16 -53.89 6.23
N LYS A 205 16.13 -54.28 7.07
CA LYS A 205 16.96 -53.32 7.82
C LYS A 205 17.70 -52.37 6.88
N TYR A 206 18.18 -52.88 5.75
CA TYR A 206 18.79 -52.05 4.71
C TYR A 206 17.78 -51.09 4.06
N VAL A 207 16.58 -51.56 3.74
CA VAL A 207 15.49 -50.72 3.18
C VAL A 207 15.11 -49.59 4.15
N VAL A 208 14.92 -49.90 5.44
CA VAL A 208 14.59 -48.87 6.45
C VAL A 208 15.70 -47.83 6.55
N LYS A 209 16.97 -48.26 6.54
CA LYS A 209 18.11 -47.34 6.53
C LYS A 209 18.11 -46.43 5.30
N GLN A 210 17.91 -46.98 4.11
CA GLN A 210 17.83 -46.19 2.88
C GLN A 210 16.65 -45.21 2.91
N PHE A 211 15.51 -45.64 3.43
CA PHE A 211 14.33 -44.79 3.57
C PHE A 211 14.60 -43.60 4.50
N SER A 212 15.25 -43.84 5.65
CA SER A 212 15.70 -42.77 6.57
C SER A 212 16.61 -41.76 5.86
N GLN A 213 17.57 -42.24 5.08
CA GLN A 213 18.50 -41.38 4.35
C GLN A 213 17.80 -40.52 3.29
N VAL A 214 16.77 -41.06 2.61
CA VAL A 214 15.96 -40.30 1.66
C VAL A 214 15.14 -39.22 2.37
N LEU A 215 14.52 -39.55 3.52
CA LEU A 215 13.77 -38.61 4.34
C LEU A 215 14.68 -37.47 4.84
N GLU A 216 15.86 -37.79 5.37
CA GLU A 216 16.86 -36.79 5.77
C GLU A 216 17.29 -35.90 4.60
N GLY A 217 17.51 -36.48 3.42
CA GLY A 217 17.89 -35.75 2.21
C GLY A 217 16.86 -34.74 1.72
N ILE A 218 15.57 -34.95 2.01
CA ILE A 218 14.49 -33.98 1.73
C ILE A 218 14.18 -33.06 2.93
N GLY A 219 14.98 -33.14 3.99
CA GLY A 219 14.90 -32.29 5.17
C GLY A 219 13.94 -32.77 6.26
N VAL A 220 13.57 -34.05 6.26
CA VAL A 220 12.78 -34.64 7.34
C VAL A 220 13.70 -35.11 8.47
N GLU A 221 13.38 -34.72 9.70
CA GLU A 221 14.11 -35.06 10.91
C GLU A 221 13.17 -35.66 11.95
N GLU A 222 13.56 -36.78 12.57
CA GLU A 222 12.81 -37.38 13.69
C GLU A 222 13.09 -36.59 14.99
N ILE A 223 12.03 -36.30 15.75
CA ILE A 223 12.10 -35.54 17.00
C ILE A 223 12.70 -36.44 18.07
N LYS A 224 13.79 -36.01 18.70
CA LYS A 224 14.34 -36.68 19.88
C LYS A 224 13.40 -36.50 21.07
N THR A 225 13.04 -37.60 21.71
CA THR A 225 12.03 -37.63 22.77
C THR A 225 12.61 -38.16 24.09
N ILE A 226 13.05 -39.41 24.14
CA ILE A 226 13.40 -40.09 25.39
C ILE A 226 14.55 -39.38 26.11
N GLY A 227 14.33 -39.00 27.37
CA GLY A 227 15.29 -38.27 28.20
C GLY A 227 15.31 -36.75 27.97
N GLU A 228 14.58 -36.24 26.98
CA GLU A 228 14.44 -34.81 26.71
C GLU A 228 13.35 -34.16 27.56
N LYS A 229 13.44 -32.83 27.70
CA LYS A 229 12.39 -32.04 28.34
C LYS A 229 11.16 -31.96 27.42
N PHE A 230 9.99 -32.19 27.99
CA PHE A 230 8.72 -32.11 27.29
C PHE A 230 8.48 -30.70 26.73
N ASN A 231 8.16 -30.62 25.44
CA ASN A 231 7.83 -29.38 24.75
C ASN A 231 6.52 -29.53 23.96
N HIS A 232 5.50 -28.76 24.35
CA HIS A 232 4.16 -28.73 23.76
C HIS A 232 4.12 -28.40 22.26
N GLU A 233 5.13 -27.70 21.73
CA GLU A 233 5.22 -27.37 20.30
C GLU A 233 5.64 -28.57 19.45
N THR A 234 6.28 -29.58 20.07
CA THR A 234 6.91 -30.72 19.39
C THR A 234 6.37 -32.08 19.84
N MET A 235 5.66 -32.12 20.98
CA MET A 235 5.26 -33.36 21.66
C MET A 235 3.84 -33.26 22.21
N GLU A 236 3.13 -34.39 22.19
CA GLU A 236 1.80 -34.61 22.78
C GLU A 236 1.92 -35.63 23.92
N ALA A 237 1.58 -35.23 25.15
CA ALA A 237 1.64 -36.11 26.31
C ALA A 237 0.39 -37.01 26.39
N MET A 238 0.59 -38.33 26.37
CA MET A 238 -0.50 -39.32 26.42
C MET A 238 -0.85 -39.74 27.85
N LYS A 239 0.17 -39.94 28.70
CA LYS A 239 0.04 -40.36 30.11
C LYS A 239 1.21 -39.85 30.94
N GLY A 240 1.00 -39.75 32.26
CA GLY A 240 2.04 -39.35 33.21
C GLY A 240 1.99 -37.86 33.61
N ARG A 241 2.82 -37.50 34.58
CA ARG A 241 3.04 -36.13 35.06
C ARG A 241 4.54 -35.94 35.29
N GLY A 242 5.10 -34.86 34.76
CA GLY A 242 6.53 -34.58 34.85
C GLY A 242 6.98 -33.67 33.72
N GLU A 243 8.25 -33.29 33.72
CA GLU A 243 8.86 -32.46 32.67
C GLU A 243 9.77 -33.25 31.73
N ILE A 244 10.06 -34.53 32.03
CA ILE A 244 10.99 -35.36 31.27
C ILE A 244 10.24 -36.52 30.64
N VAL A 245 10.52 -36.78 29.37
CA VAL A 245 9.92 -37.90 28.65
C VAL A 245 10.53 -39.22 29.10
N LYS A 246 9.69 -40.12 29.62
CA LYS A 246 10.07 -41.48 30.05
C LYS A 246 10.00 -42.49 28.92
N LYS A 247 9.03 -42.33 28.02
CA LYS A 247 8.78 -43.29 26.94
C LYS A 247 8.21 -42.59 25.71
N GLU A 248 8.68 -43.01 24.54
CA GLU A 248 8.06 -42.67 23.27
C GLU A 248 6.95 -43.68 22.92
N VAL A 249 5.77 -43.16 22.59
CA VAL A 249 4.62 -43.95 22.12
C VAL A 249 4.56 -43.96 20.60
N ARG A 250 4.77 -42.79 19.98
CA ARG A 250 4.97 -42.63 18.54
C ARG A 250 6.00 -41.54 18.28
N PRO A 251 6.88 -41.72 17.29
CA PRO A 251 7.84 -40.69 16.92
C PRO A 251 7.14 -39.46 16.33
N GLY A 252 7.83 -38.33 16.39
CA GLY A 252 7.40 -37.09 15.75
C GLY A 252 8.42 -36.66 14.71
N TYR A 253 8.01 -35.75 13.82
CA TYR A 253 8.80 -35.38 12.66
C TYR A 253 8.77 -33.87 12.40
N LYS A 254 9.92 -33.36 11.96
CA LYS A 254 10.08 -32.00 11.45
C LYS A 254 10.43 -32.06 9.97
N LEU A 255 9.87 -31.16 9.18
CA LEU A 255 10.29 -30.89 7.80
C LEU A 255 10.97 -29.54 7.76
N ASN A 256 12.25 -29.52 7.45
CA ASN A 256 13.07 -28.32 7.32
C ASN A 256 12.93 -27.33 8.50
N GLY A 257 12.84 -27.89 9.72
CA GLY A 257 12.68 -27.17 10.99
C GLY A 257 11.23 -26.96 11.47
N LYS A 258 10.22 -27.13 10.61
CA LYS A 258 8.80 -27.03 10.98
C LYS A 258 8.29 -28.39 11.48
N VAL A 259 7.63 -28.43 12.63
CA VAL A 259 6.97 -29.65 13.12
C VAL A 259 5.80 -30.01 12.20
N ILE A 260 5.82 -31.21 11.62
CA ILE A 260 4.74 -31.73 10.77
C ILE A 260 3.94 -32.83 11.48
N ILE A 261 4.57 -33.55 12.42
CA ILE A 261 3.92 -34.54 13.28
C ILE A 261 4.51 -34.37 14.69
N ALA A 262 3.68 -34.10 15.68
CA ALA A 262 4.13 -34.06 17.07
C ALA A 262 4.38 -35.49 17.59
N ALA A 263 5.45 -35.68 18.35
CA ALA A 263 5.76 -36.97 18.94
C ALA A 263 4.78 -37.29 20.08
N LYS A 264 4.27 -38.52 20.17
CA LYS A 264 3.41 -38.92 21.29
C LYS A 264 4.27 -39.56 22.37
N VAL A 265 4.21 -39.05 23.59
CA VAL A 265 5.12 -39.41 24.68
C VAL A 265 4.40 -39.69 26.00
N GLU A 266 5.05 -40.41 26.90
CA GLU A 266 4.65 -40.57 28.30
C GLU A 266 5.68 -39.91 29.23
N LEU A 267 5.19 -39.21 30.26
CA LEU A 267 5.96 -38.36 31.19
C LEU A 267 6.20 -39.01 32.56
#